data_AF-A0A532V034-F1
#
_entry.id   AF-A0A532V034-F1
#
_cell.length_a   1.000
_cell.length_b   1.000
_cell.length_c   1.000
_cell.angle_alpha   90.00
_cell.angle_beta   90.00
_cell.angle_gamma   90.00
#
_symmetry.space_group_name_H-M   'P 1'
#
loop_
_entity.id
_entity.type
_entity.pdbx_description
1 polymer ?
#
loop_
_entity_poly.entity_id
_entity_poly.type
_entity_poly.pdbx_seq_one_letter_code
_entity_poly.pdbx_strand_id
1 'polypeptide(L)'
;MESAVEEIIRQFNSSYFLKEFTFFPRKISKSKGGTREISDGLIWLGDSVIFFQTKERGKVQKKPTEERQIKWFGKNVLGSAVCQMMGSLRTFEARREVDFWNLRGQRRRIKYSALKKKHYVVLQPLAPVSLPARVSRKEINNG
;
A
#
# COMPACT_ATOMS: atom_id res chain seq x y z
N MET A 1 -12.66 -12.50 5.23
CA MET A 1 -11.63 -13.30 4.55
C MET A 1 -10.55 -12.34 4.12
N GLU A 2 -9.35 -12.55 4.64
CA GLU A 2 -8.12 -11.81 4.26
C GLU A 2 -7.75 -12.21 2.83
N SER A 3 -7.27 -11.28 1.99
CA SER A 3 -6.97 -11.61 0.59
C SER A 3 -5.72 -12.50 0.50
N ALA A 4 -5.64 -13.36 -0.53
CA ALA A 4 -4.45 -14.22 -0.75
C ALA A 4 -3.15 -13.41 -0.91
N VAL A 5 -3.27 -12.12 -1.24
CA VAL A 5 -2.16 -11.19 -1.41
C VAL A 5 -1.72 -10.57 -0.10
N GLU A 6 -2.67 -10.24 0.77
CA GLU A 6 -2.36 -9.86 2.16
C GLU A 6 -1.55 -10.96 2.84
N GLU A 7 -1.92 -12.23 2.62
CA GLU A 7 -1.17 -13.40 3.12
C GLU A 7 0.26 -13.45 2.57
N ILE A 8 0.46 -13.27 1.26
CA ILE A 8 1.79 -13.31 0.63
C ILE A 8 2.67 -12.16 1.12
N ILE A 9 2.13 -10.94 1.25
CA ILE A 9 2.87 -9.80 1.79
C ILE A 9 3.25 -10.05 3.25
N ARG A 10 2.32 -10.63 4.03
CA ARG A 10 2.59 -11.03 5.40
C ARG A 10 3.69 -12.09 5.46
N GLN A 11 3.68 -13.09 4.59
CA GLN A 11 4.71 -14.13 4.50
C GLN A 11 6.06 -13.56 4.08
N PHE A 12 6.11 -12.68 3.07
CA PHE A 12 7.34 -12.05 2.61
C PHE A 12 7.97 -11.17 3.70
N ASN A 13 7.17 -10.30 4.34
CA ASN A 13 7.61 -9.42 5.43
C ASN A 13 7.93 -10.20 6.72
N SER A 14 7.31 -11.36 6.94
CA SER A 14 7.62 -12.20 8.09
C SER A 14 8.89 -13.03 7.93
N SER A 15 9.31 -13.29 6.69
CA SER A 15 10.48 -14.11 6.35
C SER A 15 11.80 -13.32 6.41
N TYR A 16 11.76 -12.00 6.23
CA TYR A 16 12.91 -11.11 6.41
C TYR A 16 12.61 -10.14 7.54
N PHE A 17 13.16 -10.33 8.76
CA PHE A 17 13.34 -9.36 9.89
C PHE A 17 12.32 -8.22 10.16
N LEU A 18 11.15 -8.20 9.53
CA LEU A 18 10.30 -7.03 9.41
C LEU A 18 9.01 -7.19 10.20
N LYS A 19 8.80 -8.28 10.96
CA LYS A 19 7.59 -8.45 11.79
C LYS A 19 7.43 -7.30 12.78
N GLU A 20 8.53 -6.85 13.35
CA GLU A 20 8.63 -5.74 14.30
C GLU A 20 8.30 -4.39 13.64
N PHE A 21 8.53 -4.29 12.33
CA PHE A 21 8.41 -3.06 11.53
C PHE A 21 7.23 -3.08 10.55
N THR A 22 6.50 -4.19 10.46
CA THR A 22 5.36 -4.38 9.56
C THR A 22 4.08 -4.17 10.33
N PHE A 23 3.27 -3.25 9.85
CA PHE A 23 1.98 -2.91 10.42
C PHE A 23 0.90 -3.09 9.35
N PHE A 24 -0.20 -3.72 9.73
CA PHE A 24 -1.40 -3.85 8.88
C PHE A 24 -2.44 -2.80 9.29
N PRO A 25 -3.25 -2.30 8.36
CA PRO A 25 -4.17 -1.23 8.65
C PRO A 25 -5.23 -1.70 9.64
N ARG A 26 -5.36 -0.98 10.76
CA ARG A 26 -6.63 -0.95 11.49
C ARG A 26 -7.49 0.14 10.85
N LYS A 27 -8.78 -0.15 10.65
CA LYS A 27 -9.79 0.79 10.18
C LYS A 27 -9.75 2.09 11.00
N ILE A 28 -9.32 3.19 10.39
CA ILE A 28 -9.27 4.51 11.03
C ILE A 28 -10.61 5.20 10.83
N SER A 29 -11.26 5.60 11.92
CA SER A 29 -12.52 6.34 11.85
C SER A 29 -12.36 7.69 11.11
N LYS A 30 -13.24 8.01 10.18
CA LYS A 30 -13.35 9.34 9.57
C LYS A 30 -14.18 10.22 10.48
N SER A 31 -13.88 11.52 10.49
CA SER A 31 -14.64 12.53 11.25
C SER A 31 -16.12 12.64 10.84
N LYS A 32 -16.46 12.26 9.59
CA LYS A 32 -17.83 12.31 9.04
C LYS A 32 -18.59 10.98 9.06
N GLY A 33 -18.22 10.05 9.94
CA GLY A 33 -18.84 8.72 9.99
C GLY A 33 -18.34 7.82 8.85
N GLY A 34 -17.51 6.84 9.21
CA GLY A 34 -16.93 5.89 8.27
C GLY A 34 -15.57 5.43 8.76
N THR A 35 -15.01 4.38 8.17
CA THR A 35 -13.63 3.97 8.44
C THR A 35 -12.83 3.98 7.13
N ARG A 36 -11.54 4.31 7.21
CA ARG A 36 -10.58 4.22 6.10
C ARG A 36 -9.38 3.42 6.55
N GLU A 37 -8.99 2.44 5.76
CA GLU A 37 -7.72 1.76 5.91
C GLU A 37 -6.61 2.61 5.27
N ILE A 38 -5.46 2.70 5.93
CA ILE A 38 -4.36 3.55 5.45
C ILE A 38 -3.74 2.96 4.17
N SER A 39 -3.45 1.67 4.18
CA SER A 39 -2.84 0.93 3.07
C SER A 39 -2.96 -0.55 3.40
N ASP A 40 -2.84 -1.45 2.44
CA ASP A 40 -2.93 -2.90 2.69
C ASP A 40 -1.80 -3.39 3.61
N GLY A 41 -0.68 -2.68 3.64
CA GLY A 41 0.36 -2.84 4.66
C GLY A 41 1.30 -1.64 4.69
N LEU A 42 2.09 -1.53 5.75
CA LEU A 42 3.19 -0.57 5.80
C LEU A 42 4.40 -1.16 6.53
N ILE A 43 5.59 -0.74 6.11
CA ILE A 43 6.85 -0.94 6.82
C ILE A 43 7.32 0.41 7.34
N TRP A 44 7.69 0.47 8.61
CA TRP A 44 8.23 1.69 9.22
C TRP A 44 9.65 1.49 9.74
N LEU A 45 10.58 2.34 9.29
CA LEU A 45 12.00 2.29 9.60
C LEU A 45 12.50 3.71 9.93
N GLY A 46 12.62 4.02 11.22
CA GLY A 46 13.12 5.33 11.68
C GLY A 46 12.22 6.50 11.22
N ASP A 47 12.73 7.37 10.36
CA ASP A 47 11.98 8.49 9.77
C ASP A 47 11.33 8.16 8.41
N SER A 48 11.47 6.91 7.97
CA SER A 48 11.08 6.43 6.65
C SER A 48 9.94 5.43 6.74
N VAL A 49 8.92 5.59 5.90
CA VAL A 49 7.79 4.65 5.80
C VAL A 49 7.62 4.18 4.36
N ILE A 50 7.31 2.90 4.20
CA ILE A 50 6.98 2.27 2.93
C ILE A 50 5.53 1.80 3.01
N PHE A 51 4.66 2.39 2.20
CA PHE A 51 3.27 1.97 2.08
C PHE A 51 3.12 0.95 0.96
N PHE A 52 2.50 -0.18 1.28
CA PHE A 52 2.17 -1.22 0.32
C PHE A 52 0.68 -1.19 0.00
N GLN A 53 0.36 -1.16 -1.29
CA GLN A 53 -0.99 -1.39 -1.80
C GLN A 53 -0.95 -2.53 -2.79
N THR A 54 -1.88 -3.46 -2.64
CA THR A 54 -2.10 -4.54 -3.58
C THR A 54 -3.07 -4.10 -4.66
N LYS A 55 -2.81 -4.51 -5.90
CA LYS A 55 -3.80 -4.44 -6.98
C LYS A 55 -3.80 -5.75 -7.74
N GLU A 56 -4.85 -6.53 -7.52
CA GLU A 56 -5.13 -7.71 -8.30
C GLU A 56 -5.68 -7.36 -9.68
N ARG A 57 -5.38 -8.22 -10.65
CA ARG A 57 -6.14 -8.28 -11.89
C ARG A 57 -7.31 -9.22 -11.65
N GLY A 58 -8.54 -8.76 -11.81
CA GLY A 58 -9.70 -9.65 -11.86
C GLY A 58 -9.55 -10.71 -12.97
N LYS A 59 -10.44 -11.72 -13.01
CA LYS A 59 -10.40 -12.90 -13.91
C LYS A 59 -9.59 -12.65 -15.19
N VAL A 60 -8.34 -13.10 -15.17
CA VAL A 60 -7.31 -12.75 -16.16
C VAL A 60 -7.65 -13.45 -17.48
N GLN A 61 -7.82 -12.67 -18.56
CA GLN A 61 -7.72 -13.24 -19.91
C GLN A 61 -6.28 -13.73 -20.11
N LYS A 62 -6.11 -14.97 -20.60
CA LYS A 62 -4.81 -15.67 -20.68
C LYS A 62 -3.68 -14.84 -21.32
N LYS A 63 -3.97 -13.82 -22.15
CA LYS A 63 -3.01 -12.83 -22.69
C LYS A 63 -3.68 -11.46 -22.92
N PRO A 64 -3.57 -10.48 -22.01
CA PRO A 64 -4.08 -9.12 -22.25
C PRO A 64 -3.20 -8.36 -23.24
N THR A 65 -3.80 -7.65 -24.20
CA THR A 65 -3.08 -6.75 -25.12
C THR A 65 -2.36 -5.64 -24.36
N GLU A 66 -1.29 -5.09 -24.94
CA GLU A 66 -0.51 -4.01 -24.32
C GLU A 66 -1.37 -2.82 -23.91
N GLU A 67 -2.27 -2.38 -24.79
CA GLU A 67 -3.22 -1.28 -24.54
C GLU A 67 -4.12 -1.54 -23.33
N ARG A 68 -4.61 -2.78 -23.17
CA ARG A 68 -5.42 -3.16 -22.01
C ARG A 68 -4.59 -3.14 -20.74
N GLN A 69 -3.31 -3.50 -20.82
CA GLN A 69 -2.41 -3.43 -19.67
C GLN A 69 -2.12 -1.98 -19.26
N ILE A 70 -1.91 -1.09 -20.22
CA ILE A 70 -1.69 0.35 -19.97
C ILE A 70 -2.95 1.00 -19.39
N LYS A 71 -4.12 0.71 -19.96
CA LYS A 71 -5.40 1.20 -19.44
C LYS A 71 -5.67 0.71 -18.03
N TRP A 72 -5.37 -0.57 -17.75
CA TRP A 72 -5.47 -1.12 -16.41
C TRP A 72 -4.50 -0.42 -15.44
N PHE A 73 -3.25 -0.20 -15.84
CA PHE A 73 -2.25 0.48 -15.02
C PHE A 73 -2.69 1.93 -14.71
N GLY A 74 -3.10 2.69 -15.73
CA GLY A 74 -3.58 4.05 -15.56
C GLY A 74 -4.78 4.13 -14.62
N LYS A 75 -5.76 3.24 -14.76
CA LYS A 75 -6.97 3.27 -13.92
C LYS A 75 -6.73 2.74 -12.50
N ASN A 76 -6.12 1.56 -12.37
CA ASN A 76 -6.09 0.84 -11.11
C ASN A 76 -4.85 1.18 -10.27
N VAL A 77 -3.71 1.40 -10.92
CA VAL A 77 -2.48 1.79 -10.22
C VAL A 77 -2.46 3.31 -10.05
N LEU A 78 -2.37 4.08 -11.14
CA LEU A 78 -2.23 5.54 -11.05
C LEU A 78 -3.51 6.23 -10.55
N GLY A 79 -4.68 5.77 -10.96
CA GLY A 79 -5.94 6.31 -10.48
C GLY A 79 -6.23 5.83 -9.06
N SER A 80 -6.58 4.55 -8.93
CA SER A 80 -7.13 4.01 -7.68
C SER A 80 -6.08 3.87 -6.57
N ALA A 81 -4.96 3.17 -6.80
CA ALA A 81 -3.99 2.89 -5.73
C ALA A 81 -3.37 4.19 -5.19
N VAL A 82 -2.93 5.09 -6.08
CA VAL A 82 -2.37 6.39 -5.67
C VAL A 82 -3.41 7.22 -4.93
N CYS A 83 -4.66 7.32 -5.41
CA CYS A 83 -5.70 8.07 -4.70
C CYS A 83 -6.01 7.48 -3.31
N GLN A 84 -5.99 6.15 -3.19
CA GLN A 84 -6.17 5.46 -1.91
C GLN A 84 -5.05 5.83 -0.94
N MET A 85 -3.79 5.66 -1.35
CA MET A 85 -2.60 6.02 -0.58
C MET A 85 -2.59 7.49 -0.17
N MET A 86 -2.81 8.41 -1.12
CA MET A 86 -2.78 9.85 -0.84
C MET A 86 -3.88 10.28 0.13
N GLY A 87 -5.09 9.72 -0.01
CA GLY A 87 -6.15 10.04 0.95
C GLY A 87 -5.91 9.45 2.34
N SER A 88 -5.16 8.36 2.45
CA SER A 88 -4.75 7.79 3.72
C SER A 88 -3.67 8.61 4.41
N LEU A 89 -2.69 9.13 3.67
CA LEU A 89 -1.73 10.11 4.20
C LEU A 89 -2.42 11.36 4.71
N ARG A 90 -3.34 11.93 3.92
CA ARG A 90 -4.15 13.09 4.36
C ARG A 90 -4.90 12.80 5.65
N THR A 91 -5.37 11.57 5.83
CA THR A 91 -6.04 11.15 7.06
C THR A 91 -5.07 11.06 8.24
N PHE A 92 -3.86 10.54 8.01
CA PHE A 92 -2.81 10.51 9.03
C PHE A 92 -2.35 11.93 9.40
N GLU A 93 -2.06 12.76 8.42
CA GLU A 93 -1.72 14.17 8.59
C GLU A 93 -2.76 14.93 9.40
N ALA A 94 -4.04 14.80 9.05
CA ALA A 94 -5.14 15.43 9.78
C ALA A 94 -5.24 14.98 11.24
N ARG A 95 -4.94 13.70 11.52
CA ARG A 95 -4.95 13.15 12.89
C ARG A 95 -3.70 13.49 13.69
N ARG A 96 -2.61 13.91 13.05
CA ARG A 96 -1.27 14.16 13.60
C ARG A 96 -0.58 12.94 14.21
N GLU A 97 -1.32 12.04 14.85
CA GLU A 97 -0.83 10.78 15.38
C GLU A 97 -1.82 9.62 15.16
N VAL A 98 -1.27 8.42 14.96
CA VAL A 98 -2.04 7.19 14.77
C VAL A 98 -1.36 6.05 15.53
N ASP A 99 -2.16 5.24 16.22
CA ASP A 99 -1.68 3.99 16.82
C ASP A 99 -1.71 2.86 15.79
N PHE A 100 -0.58 2.15 15.68
CA PHE A 100 -0.44 0.94 14.87
C PHE A 100 -0.01 -0.23 15.74
N TRP A 101 -0.33 -1.44 15.29
CA TRP A 101 0.13 -2.68 15.89
C TRP A 101 0.99 -3.42 14.88
N ASN A 102 2.20 -3.79 15.28
CA ASN A 102 3.05 -4.60 14.42
C ASN A 102 2.62 -6.07 14.44
N LEU A 103 3.23 -6.90 13.59
CA LEU A 103 2.95 -8.33 13.53
C LEU A 103 3.37 -9.13 14.78
N ARG A 104 4.02 -8.49 15.75
CA ARG A 104 4.29 -9.06 17.09
C ARG A 104 3.23 -8.67 18.12
N GLY A 105 2.20 -7.92 17.71
CA GLY A 105 1.16 -7.41 18.62
C GLY A 105 1.60 -6.19 19.44
N GLN A 106 2.76 -5.59 19.15
CA GLN A 106 3.24 -4.42 19.87
C GLN A 106 2.58 -3.15 19.32
N ARG A 107 1.99 -2.35 20.22
CA ARG A 107 1.43 -1.04 19.88
C ARG A 107 2.54 0.00 19.74
N ARG A 108 2.49 0.78 18.66
CA ARG A 108 3.33 1.95 18.43
C ARG A 108 2.45 3.14 18.05
N ARG A 109 2.61 4.25 18.77
CA ARG A 109 2.02 5.52 18.40
C ARG A 109 2.98 6.28 17.51
N ILE A 110 2.52 6.67 16.32
CA ILE A 110 3.35 7.31 15.31
C ILE A 110 2.82 8.71 15.08
N LYS A 111 3.70 9.71 15.14
CA LYS A 111 3.41 11.08 14.74
C LYS A 111 3.69 11.25 13.25
N TYR A 112 2.78 11.89 12.53
CA TYR A 112 2.96 12.19 11.11
C TYR A 112 4.22 13.03 10.86
N SER A 113 4.53 13.98 11.76
CA SER A 113 5.72 14.81 11.69
C SER A 113 7.05 14.04 11.82
N ALA A 114 7.04 12.81 12.34
CA ALA A 114 8.22 11.96 12.39
C ALA A 114 8.54 11.30 11.04
N LEU A 115 7.60 11.33 10.08
CA LEU A 115 7.73 10.68 8.77
C LEU A 115 8.31 11.65 7.74
N LYS A 116 9.65 11.68 7.64
CA LYS A 116 10.36 12.53 6.69
C LYS A 116 10.37 11.93 5.29
N LYS A 117 10.56 10.61 5.18
CA LYS A 117 10.63 9.91 3.88
C LYS A 117 9.43 8.99 3.73
N LYS A 118 8.76 9.08 2.59
CA LYS A 118 7.55 8.31 2.30
C LYS A 118 7.72 7.63 0.95
N HIS A 119 7.69 6.31 0.96
CA HIS A 119 7.80 5.47 -0.23
C HIS A 119 6.47 4.75 -0.48
N TYR A 120 6.14 4.56 -1.75
CA TYR A 120 4.89 3.94 -2.17
C TYR A 120 5.21 2.79 -3.09
N VAL A 121 4.72 1.61 -2.72
CA VAL A 121 4.91 0.39 -3.50
C VAL A 121 3.54 -0.17 -3.82
N VAL A 122 3.24 -0.29 -5.11
CA VAL A 122 2.07 -1.02 -5.58
C VAL A 122 2.51 -2.42 -5.98
N LEU A 123 2.04 -3.41 -5.23
CA LEU A 123 2.33 -4.82 -5.48
C LEU A 123 1.26 -5.41 -6.39
N GLN A 124 1.72 -6.02 -7.48
CA GLN A 124 0.91 -6.83 -8.35
C GLN A 124 1.30 -8.31 -8.11
N PRO A 125 0.40 -9.14 -7.56
CA PRO A 125 0.69 -10.56 -7.40
C PRO A 125 0.79 -11.20 -8.78
N LEU A 126 1.86 -11.99 -8.98
CA LEU A 126 2.21 -12.79 -10.15
C LEU A 126 1.12 -12.79 -11.24
N ALA A 127 1.18 -11.84 -12.17
CA ALA A 127 0.45 -11.99 -13.42
C ALA A 127 1.30 -12.83 -14.38
N PRO A 128 0.68 -13.67 -15.21
CA PRO A 128 1.39 -14.42 -16.25
C PRO A 128 2.03 -13.51 -17.31
N VAL A 129 1.77 -12.21 -17.27
CA VAL A 129 2.33 -11.20 -18.18
C VAL A 129 2.84 -10.02 -17.35
N SER A 130 4.12 -9.69 -17.52
CA SER A 130 4.75 -8.51 -16.95
C SER A 130 4.14 -7.24 -17.55
N LEU A 131 4.09 -6.16 -16.76
CA LEU A 131 3.74 -4.85 -17.29
C LEU A 131 4.75 -4.45 -18.39
N PRO A 132 4.32 -3.76 -19.46
CA PRO A 132 5.24 -3.20 -20.44
C PRO A 132 6.26 -2.29 -19.76
N ALA A 133 7.52 -2.31 -20.20
CA ALA A 133 8.63 -1.59 -19.56
C ALA A 133 8.33 -0.08 -19.35
N ARG A 134 7.59 0.54 -20.28
CA ARG A 134 7.18 1.95 -20.19
C ARG A 134 6.21 2.28 -19.05
N VAL A 135 5.58 1.28 -18.43
CA VAL A 135 4.65 1.44 -17.31
C VAL A 135 5.01 0.56 -16.11
N SER A 136 6.16 -0.13 -16.14
CA SER A 136 6.62 -0.94 -15.01
C SER A 136 7.28 -0.10 -13.91
N ARG A 137 7.69 1.14 -14.21
CA ARG A 137 8.23 2.11 -13.25
C ARG A 137 7.69 3.50 -13.56
N LYS A 138 7.25 4.22 -12.52
CA LYS A 138 6.95 5.64 -12.60
C LYS A 138 7.32 6.31 -11.29
N GLU A 139 8.06 7.39 -11.37
CA GLU A 139 8.33 8.26 -10.24
C GLU A 139 7.19 9.27 -10.12
N ILE A 140 6.58 9.31 -8.94
CA ILE A 140 5.56 10.31 -8.62
C ILE A 140 6.31 11.45 -7.95
N ASN A 141 6.61 12.50 -8.72
CA ASN A 141 7.18 13.73 -8.18
C ASN A 141 6.06 14.46 -7.43
N ASN A 142 6.03 14.31 -6.12
CA ASN A 142 5.24 15.18 -5.26
C ASN A 142 6.09 16.41 -4.97
N GLY A 143 5.77 17.52 -5.63
CA GLY A 143 6.24 18.85 -5.22
C GLY A 143 5.72 19.23 -3.85
#